data_AF-A0A2S6QQA0-F1
#
_entry.id   AF-A0A2S6QQA0-F1
#
_cell.length_a   1.000
_cell.length_b   1.000
_cell.length_c   1.000
_cell.angle_alpha   90.00
_cell.angle_beta   90.00
_cell.angle_gamma   90.00
#
_symmetry.space_group_name_H-M   'P 1'
#
loop_
_entity.id
_entity.type
_entity.pdbx_description
1 polymer ?
#
loop_
_entity_poly.entity_id
_entity_poly.type
_entity_poly.pdbx_seq_one_letter_code
_entity_poly.pdbx_strand_id
1 'polypeptide(L)'
;MFISGLKNSPMIWFSWSVSEAGYEARDGALLARSPPKVRAVVCLKDDFAEKICLDFIALDGSPESITNFANQYGLLRNHSPQSEPLVLWVEEIKAMRDVLLATNEGRFAEALEKYTIGYARQRGAKAGFAPNVTNSEFEFRCVALDLASWFWLQIGQNLRNRQVGRCRECGSLFFKGGGKGTRRAQSRKTKQFCTPGCKVLYNNRISVDKKKHLDQTHHAAV
;
A
#
# COMPACT_ATOMS: atom_id res chain seq x y z
N MET A 1 -8.57 17.35 -32.81
CA MET A 1 -8.68 18.02 -31.51
C MET A 1 -7.96 17.14 -30.49
N PHE A 2 -6.68 17.45 -30.21
CA PHE A 2 -5.88 16.69 -29.25
C PHE A 2 -6.32 17.10 -27.84
N ILE A 3 -6.93 16.19 -27.10
CA ILE A 3 -7.19 16.38 -25.66
C ILE A 3 -5.87 16.15 -24.94
N SER A 4 -5.00 17.16 -24.98
CA SER A 4 -3.91 17.33 -24.01
C SER A 4 -4.52 17.83 -22.71
N GLY A 5 -4.43 17.05 -21.62
CA GLY A 5 -4.55 17.65 -20.28
C GLY A 5 -5.33 16.94 -19.19
N LEU A 6 -5.86 15.72 -19.37
CA LEU A 6 -6.41 14.99 -18.22
C LEU A 6 -5.29 14.30 -17.44
N LYS A 7 -4.63 15.08 -16.56
CA LYS A 7 -3.93 14.58 -15.36
C LYS A 7 -4.92 14.01 -14.32
N ASN A 8 -6.08 13.53 -14.73
CA ASN A 8 -7.09 12.95 -13.87
C ASN A 8 -6.96 11.43 -13.95
N SER A 9 -5.99 10.90 -13.21
CA SER A 9 -6.08 9.51 -12.78
C SER A 9 -7.45 9.31 -12.13
N PRO A 10 -8.23 8.26 -12.48
CA PRO A 10 -9.48 7.99 -11.79
C PRO A 10 -9.17 7.82 -10.30
N MET A 11 -9.70 8.76 -9.54
CA MET A 11 -9.67 8.77 -8.09
C MET A 11 -10.49 7.56 -7.61
N ILE A 12 -9.83 6.54 -7.07
CA ILE A 12 -10.52 5.34 -6.55
C ILE A 12 -11.06 5.68 -5.17
N TRP A 13 -12.37 5.80 -5.07
CA TRP A 13 -13.11 6.07 -3.84
C TRP A 13 -13.35 4.77 -3.08
N PHE A 14 -13.45 4.86 -1.76
CA PHE A 14 -14.01 3.79 -0.96
C PHE A 14 -14.73 4.32 0.27
N SER A 15 -15.61 3.47 0.81
CA SER A 15 -16.29 3.70 2.07
C SER A 15 -15.66 2.81 3.14
N TRP A 16 -14.97 3.39 4.12
CA TRP A 16 -14.48 2.62 5.26
C TRP A 16 -15.59 2.35 6.27
N SER A 17 -15.57 1.18 6.87
CA SER A 17 -16.40 0.85 8.02
C SER A 17 -15.50 0.31 9.13
N VAL A 18 -15.53 0.96 10.29
CA VAL A 18 -14.66 0.61 11.42
C VAL A 18 -15.51 0.45 12.66
N SER A 19 -15.25 -0.61 13.43
CA SER A 19 -15.83 -0.79 14.77
C SER A 19 -15.33 0.32 15.70
N GLU A 20 -16.24 1.05 16.34
CA GLU A 20 -15.86 2.11 17.30
C GLU A 20 -15.14 1.55 18.52
N ALA A 21 -15.58 0.39 19.00
CA ALA A 21 -14.92 -0.35 20.09
C ALA A 21 -13.68 -1.15 19.61
N GLY A 22 -13.32 -1.03 18.34
CA GLY A 22 -12.22 -1.77 17.71
C GLY A 22 -12.55 -3.22 17.40
N TYR A 23 -11.51 -3.94 17.00
CA TYR A 23 -11.51 -5.35 16.66
C TYR A 23 -10.60 -6.12 17.61
N GLU A 24 -10.86 -7.41 17.75
CA GLU A 24 -10.02 -8.34 18.49
C GLU A 24 -9.78 -9.62 17.70
N ALA A 25 -8.55 -10.13 17.74
CA ALA A 25 -8.26 -11.45 17.21
C ALA A 25 -8.63 -12.52 18.24
N ARG A 26 -9.49 -13.46 17.87
CA ARG A 26 -9.93 -14.58 18.68
C ARG A 26 -10.29 -15.77 17.81
N ASP A 27 -9.87 -16.96 18.20
CA ASP A 27 -10.23 -18.24 17.55
C ASP A 27 -9.96 -18.25 16.02
N GLY A 28 -8.85 -17.63 15.60
CA GLY A 28 -8.45 -17.55 14.19
C GLY A 28 -9.23 -16.53 13.35
N ALA A 29 -10.09 -15.72 13.98
CA ALA A 29 -10.86 -14.67 13.34
C ALA A 29 -10.59 -13.31 14.01
N LEU A 30 -10.78 -12.25 13.24
CA LEU A 30 -10.84 -10.88 13.70
C LEU A 30 -12.31 -10.54 13.95
N LEU A 31 -12.70 -10.23 15.18
CA LEU A 31 -14.07 -9.95 15.60
C LEU A 31 -14.24 -8.47 15.92
N ALA A 32 -15.30 -7.85 15.43
CA ALA A 32 -15.66 -6.48 15.76
C ALA A 32 -16.33 -6.45 17.14
N ARG A 33 -15.83 -5.59 18.03
CA ARG A 33 -16.40 -5.39 19.38
C ARG A 33 -17.67 -4.54 19.38
N SER A 34 -17.99 -3.93 18.24
CA SER A 34 -19.21 -3.17 18.01
C SER A 34 -19.58 -3.23 16.53
N PRO A 35 -20.86 -3.01 16.16
CA PRO A 35 -21.24 -2.90 14.76
C PRO A 35 -20.38 -1.85 14.03
N PRO A 36 -19.68 -2.21 12.93
CA PRO A 36 -18.90 -1.25 12.16
C PRO A 36 -19.79 -0.13 11.64
N LYS A 37 -19.35 1.12 11.84
CA LYS A 37 -20.04 2.29 11.30
C LYS A 37 -19.30 2.81 10.07
N VAL A 38 -20.06 3.14 9.03
CA VAL A 38 -19.53 3.81 7.84
C VAL A 38 -19.02 5.18 8.27
N ARG A 39 -17.73 5.45 8.07
CA ARG A 39 -17.14 6.71 8.53
C ARG A 39 -17.12 7.81 7.46
N ALA A 40 -16.95 7.47 6.18
CA ALA A 40 -16.97 8.41 5.04
C ALA A 40 -16.78 7.67 3.71
N VAL A 41 -17.24 8.26 2.60
CA VAL A 41 -16.79 7.91 1.25
C VAL A 41 -15.73 8.93 0.84
N VAL A 42 -14.49 8.49 0.65
CA VAL A 42 -13.36 9.40 0.39
C VAL A 42 -12.54 8.96 -0.81
N CYS A 43 -12.09 9.94 -1.60
CA CYS A 43 -10.90 9.76 -2.41
C CYS A 43 -9.69 10.19 -1.60
N LEU A 44 -8.76 9.27 -1.42
CA LEU A 44 -7.48 9.57 -0.79
C LEU A 44 -6.52 10.16 -1.83
N LYS A 45 -5.67 11.10 -1.40
CA LYS A 45 -4.55 11.56 -2.22
C LYS A 45 -3.64 10.38 -2.54
N ASP A 46 -3.08 10.35 -3.75
CA ASP A 46 -2.26 9.24 -4.26
C ASP A 46 -1.16 8.79 -3.28
N ASP A 47 -0.49 9.73 -2.63
CA ASP A 47 0.60 9.45 -1.70
C ASP A 47 0.14 8.80 -0.38
N PHE A 48 -1.05 9.19 0.10
CA PHE A 48 -1.67 8.57 1.26
C PHE A 48 -2.22 7.18 0.92
N ALA A 49 -2.89 7.04 -0.22
CA ALA A 49 -3.40 5.74 -0.69
C ALA A 49 -2.25 4.74 -0.90
N GLU A 50 -1.16 5.19 -1.54
CA GLU A 50 0.08 4.43 -1.72
C GLU A 50 0.63 3.93 -0.39
N LYS A 51 0.73 4.82 0.61
CA LYS A 51 1.26 4.49 1.92
C LYS A 51 0.44 3.38 2.60
N ILE A 52 -0.89 3.48 2.60
CA ILE A 52 -1.74 2.45 3.23
C ILE A 52 -1.54 1.09 2.53
N CYS A 53 -1.43 1.07 1.20
CA CYS A 53 -1.14 -0.17 0.47
C CYS A 53 0.22 -0.77 0.85
N LEU A 54 1.26 0.06 0.97
CA LEU A 54 2.59 -0.38 1.36
C LEU A 54 2.64 -0.84 2.83
N ASP A 55 1.91 -0.18 3.72
CA ASP A 55 1.79 -0.59 5.13
C ASP A 55 1.06 -1.94 5.24
N PHE A 56 -0.02 -2.15 4.46
CA PHE A 56 -0.78 -3.41 4.42
C PHE A 56 0.09 -4.60 3.99
N ILE A 57 0.81 -4.48 2.87
CA ILE A 57 1.68 -5.57 2.39
C ILE A 57 2.90 -5.79 3.29
N ALA A 58 3.22 -4.84 4.19
CA ALA A 58 4.34 -4.94 5.12
C ALA A 58 3.95 -5.65 6.43
N LEU A 59 2.66 -5.91 6.66
CA LEU A 59 2.19 -6.67 7.82
C LEU A 59 2.84 -8.06 7.85
N ASP A 60 3.29 -8.48 9.03
CA ASP A 60 3.93 -9.78 9.24
C ASP A 60 2.91 -10.95 9.23
N GLY A 61 1.62 -10.64 9.21
CA GLY A 61 0.52 -11.61 9.23
C GLY A 61 0.19 -12.14 10.63
N SER A 62 0.83 -11.62 11.68
CA SER A 62 0.45 -11.94 13.05
C SER A 62 -0.95 -11.40 13.37
N PRO A 63 -1.70 -12.07 14.27
CA PRO A 63 -3.02 -11.59 14.70
C PRO A 63 -2.98 -10.16 15.25
N GLU A 64 -1.91 -9.81 15.95
CA GLU A 64 -1.72 -8.48 16.52
C GLU A 64 -1.53 -7.40 15.45
N SER A 65 -0.66 -7.64 14.45
CA SER A 65 -0.43 -6.67 13.38
C SER A 65 -1.68 -6.46 12.52
N ILE A 66 -2.40 -7.53 12.22
CA ILE A 66 -3.68 -7.49 11.51
C ILE A 66 -4.73 -6.71 12.31
N THR A 67 -4.86 -7.01 13.61
CA THR A 67 -5.83 -6.33 14.49
C THR A 67 -5.54 -4.83 14.57
N ASN A 68 -4.27 -4.45 14.74
CA ASN A 68 -3.84 -3.05 14.78
C ASN A 68 -4.15 -2.32 13.47
N PHE A 69 -3.95 -2.98 12.33
CA PHE A 69 -4.29 -2.41 11.03
C PHE A 69 -5.80 -2.26 10.86
N ALA A 70 -6.58 -3.28 11.19
CA ALA A 70 -8.04 -3.25 11.09
C ALA A 70 -8.68 -2.20 12.02
N ASN A 71 -8.09 -1.96 13.19
CA ASN A 71 -8.51 -0.87 14.08
C ASN A 71 -8.37 0.52 13.45
N GLN A 72 -7.48 0.68 12.46
CA GLN A 72 -7.31 1.93 11.73
C GLN A 72 -8.20 2.02 10.50
N TYR A 73 -8.31 0.92 9.72
CA TYR A 73 -8.88 0.97 8.37
C TYR A 73 -10.13 0.11 8.16
N GLY A 74 -10.46 -0.76 9.11
CA GLY A 74 -11.60 -1.67 9.05
C GLY A 74 -11.26 -3.06 8.51
N LEU A 75 -12.31 -3.85 8.30
CA LEU A 75 -12.27 -5.19 7.73
C LEU A 75 -11.99 -5.15 6.21
N LEU A 76 -11.40 -6.21 5.67
CA LEU A 76 -11.06 -6.32 4.25
C LEU A 76 -12.31 -6.43 3.37
N ARG A 77 -13.29 -7.22 3.80
CA ARG A 77 -14.55 -7.49 3.14
C ARG A 77 -15.69 -6.91 3.94
N ASN A 78 -16.64 -6.33 3.22
CA ASN A 78 -17.81 -5.69 3.81
C ASN A 78 -18.95 -6.71 3.98
N HIS A 79 -18.72 -7.78 4.76
CA HIS A 79 -19.73 -8.81 5.02
C HIS A 79 -20.27 -8.76 6.45
N SER A 80 -21.54 -9.13 6.55
CA SER A 80 -22.39 -9.15 7.73
C SER A 80 -22.23 -10.43 8.57
N PRO A 81 -21.01 -10.81 8.90
CA PRO A 81 -20.76 -10.98 10.32
C PRO A 81 -19.74 -9.94 10.68
N GLN A 82 -19.79 -9.47 11.90
CA GLN A 82 -18.80 -8.57 12.46
C GLN A 82 -17.47 -9.33 12.66
N SER A 83 -17.03 -10.12 11.68
CA SER A 83 -15.88 -11.00 11.74
C SER A 83 -15.27 -11.31 10.39
N GLU A 84 -13.96 -11.54 10.38
CA GLU A 84 -13.21 -12.07 9.24
C GLU A 84 -12.19 -13.11 9.68
N PRO A 85 -12.00 -14.20 8.93
CA PRO A 85 -10.90 -15.13 9.19
C PRO A 85 -9.54 -14.42 9.05
N LEU A 86 -8.61 -14.64 9.99
CA LEU A 86 -7.24 -14.11 9.87
C LEU A 86 -6.48 -14.72 8.68
N VAL A 87 -6.82 -15.96 8.31
CA VAL A 87 -6.25 -16.64 7.13
C VAL A 87 -6.48 -15.82 5.86
N LEU A 88 -7.67 -15.24 5.71
CA LEU A 88 -7.99 -14.36 4.59
C LEU A 88 -7.03 -13.17 4.51
N TRP A 89 -6.77 -12.52 5.64
CA TRP A 89 -5.83 -11.40 5.70
C TRP A 89 -4.42 -11.81 5.27
N VAL A 90 -3.92 -12.94 5.81
CA VAL A 90 -2.60 -13.47 5.46
C VAL A 90 -2.49 -13.78 3.97
N GLU A 91 -3.53 -14.38 3.39
CA GLU A 91 -3.59 -14.69 1.96
C GLU A 91 -3.60 -13.44 1.07
N GLU A 92 -4.34 -12.39 1.45
CA GLU A 92 -4.38 -11.13 0.71
C GLU A 92 -3.05 -10.36 0.83
N ILE A 93 -2.47 -10.28 2.03
CA ILE A 93 -1.15 -9.69 2.27
C ILE A 93 -0.10 -10.36 1.39
N LYS A 94 -0.06 -11.70 1.40
CA LYS A 94 0.90 -12.48 0.61
C LYS A 94 0.68 -12.29 -0.89
N ALA A 95 -0.56 -12.39 -1.38
CA ALA A 95 -0.86 -12.29 -2.79
C ALA A 95 -0.45 -10.92 -3.37
N MET A 96 -0.77 -9.83 -2.67
CA MET A 96 -0.38 -8.48 -3.08
C MET A 96 1.14 -8.28 -3.02
N ARG A 97 1.80 -8.81 -1.98
CA ARG A 97 3.26 -8.78 -1.84
C ARG A 97 3.94 -9.52 -3.00
N ASP A 98 3.43 -10.69 -3.39
CA ASP A 98 3.97 -11.50 -4.47
C ASP A 98 3.88 -10.81 -5.84
N VAL A 99 2.81 -10.05 -6.08
CA VAL A 99 2.68 -9.20 -7.29
C VAL A 99 3.77 -8.13 -7.33
N LEU A 100 3.99 -7.44 -6.20
CA LEU A 100 4.99 -6.38 -6.12
C LEU A 100 6.43 -6.91 -6.17
N LEU A 101 6.69 -8.08 -5.59
CA LEU A 101 7.97 -8.79 -5.72
C LEU A 101 8.25 -9.19 -7.16
N ALA A 102 7.30 -9.84 -7.84
CA ALA A 102 7.46 -10.22 -9.25
C ALA A 102 7.69 -8.98 -10.13
N THR A 103 6.97 -7.89 -9.88
CA THR A 103 7.19 -6.61 -10.60
C THR A 103 8.59 -6.05 -10.35
N ASN A 104 9.05 -6.04 -9.10
CA ASN A 104 10.39 -5.55 -8.73
C ASN A 104 11.51 -6.35 -9.40
N GLU A 105 11.31 -7.67 -9.56
CA GLU A 105 12.24 -8.58 -10.20
C GLU A 105 12.14 -8.59 -11.74
N GLY A 106 11.25 -7.77 -12.32
CA GLY A 106 11.06 -7.69 -13.77
C GLY A 106 10.24 -8.83 -14.38
N ARG A 107 9.63 -9.68 -13.56
CA ARG A 107 8.76 -10.79 -13.96
C ARG A 107 7.33 -10.28 -14.24
N PHE A 108 7.19 -9.38 -15.21
CA PHE A 108 5.94 -8.64 -15.45
C PHE A 108 4.76 -9.52 -15.87
N ALA A 109 4.98 -10.55 -16.69
CA ALA A 109 3.92 -11.46 -17.12
C ALA A 109 3.31 -12.21 -15.92
N GLU A 110 4.17 -12.74 -15.05
CA GLU A 110 3.73 -13.39 -13.80
C GLU A 110 3.08 -12.41 -12.83
N ALA A 111 3.60 -11.19 -12.72
CA ALA A 111 2.97 -10.15 -11.89
C ALA A 111 1.56 -9.83 -12.36
N LEU A 112 1.35 -9.73 -13.69
CA LEU A 112 0.04 -9.48 -14.30
C LEU A 112 -0.92 -10.66 -14.09
N GLU A 113 -0.44 -11.89 -14.24
CA GLU A 113 -1.21 -13.10 -13.98
C GLU A 113 -1.68 -13.14 -12.51
N LYS A 114 -0.75 -12.99 -11.56
CA LYS A 114 -1.05 -12.96 -10.12
C LYS A 114 -2.01 -11.83 -9.77
N TYR A 115 -1.82 -10.65 -10.36
CA TYR A 115 -2.72 -9.52 -10.17
C TYR A 115 -4.13 -9.86 -10.65
N THR A 116 -4.25 -10.44 -11.84
CA THR A 116 -5.54 -10.81 -12.44
C THR A 116 -6.27 -11.83 -11.57
N ILE A 117 -5.57 -12.87 -11.12
CA ILE A 117 -6.12 -13.90 -10.22
C ILE A 117 -6.57 -13.25 -8.89
N GLY A 118 -5.71 -12.42 -8.29
CA GLY A 118 -5.98 -11.76 -7.02
C GLY A 118 -7.12 -10.75 -7.07
N TYR A 119 -7.28 -10.04 -8.18
CA TYR A 119 -8.39 -9.10 -8.38
C TYR A 119 -9.70 -9.81 -8.73
N ALA A 120 -9.66 -10.89 -9.52
CA ALA A 120 -10.86 -11.63 -9.95
C ALA A 120 -11.66 -12.24 -8.79
N ARG A 121 -11.02 -12.52 -7.64
CA ARG A 121 -11.69 -13.01 -6.42
C ARG A 121 -12.33 -11.91 -5.57
N GLN A 122 -12.14 -10.64 -5.92
CA GLN A 122 -12.67 -9.51 -5.15
C GLN A 122 -14.08 -9.13 -5.62
N ARG A 123 -14.81 -8.40 -4.77
CA ARG A 123 -16.12 -7.85 -5.15
C ARG A 123 -16.03 -6.81 -6.26
N GLY A 124 -14.89 -6.13 -6.36
CA GLY A 124 -14.60 -5.17 -7.42
C GLY A 124 -15.07 -3.76 -7.06
N ALA A 125 -15.45 -3.00 -8.10
CA ALA A 125 -15.89 -1.62 -7.96
C ALA A 125 -17.11 -1.32 -8.82
N LYS A 126 -17.86 -0.28 -8.43
CA LYS A 126 -18.86 0.36 -9.27
C LYS A 126 -18.27 1.65 -9.84
N ALA A 127 -18.47 1.88 -11.12
CA ALA A 127 -18.04 3.10 -11.77
C ALA A 127 -19.23 3.84 -12.39
N GLY A 128 -19.27 5.16 -12.27
CA GLY A 128 -20.35 5.97 -12.80
C GLY A 128 -20.21 7.44 -12.46
N PHE A 129 -21.11 8.25 -13.01
CA PHE A 129 -21.23 9.67 -12.68
C PHE A 129 -22.04 9.85 -11.41
N ALA A 130 -21.53 10.65 -10.49
CA ALA A 130 -22.21 11.04 -9.26
C ALA A 130 -22.01 12.55 -9.01
N PRO A 131 -22.94 13.23 -8.32
CA PRO A 131 -22.73 14.60 -7.90
C PRO A 131 -21.44 14.73 -7.08
N ASN A 132 -20.65 15.77 -7.34
CA ASN A 132 -19.47 16.12 -6.54
C ASN A 132 -19.87 16.45 -5.09
N VAL A 133 -18.89 16.60 -4.19
CA VAL A 133 -19.16 16.81 -2.75
C VAL A 133 -20.00 18.07 -2.47
N THR A 134 -19.94 19.07 -3.36
CA THR A 134 -20.71 20.32 -3.28
C THR A 134 -22.07 20.26 -3.99
N ASN A 135 -22.45 19.13 -4.58
CA ASN A 135 -23.64 18.95 -5.42
C ASN A 135 -23.78 19.97 -6.58
N SER A 136 -22.66 20.54 -7.04
CA SER A 136 -22.64 21.57 -8.08
C SER A 136 -22.38 21.02 -9.48
N GLU A 137 -21.72 19.87 -9.59
CA GLU A 137 -21.34 19.24 -10.85
C GLU A 137 -21.37 17.71 -10.72
N PHE A 138 -21.36 16.99 -11.84
CA PHE A 138 -21.16 15.55 -11.87
C PHE A 138 -19.67 15.22 -12.06
N GLU A 139 -19.17 14.26 -11.27
CA GLU A 139 -17.84 13.70 -11.44
C GLU A 139 -17.92 12.18 -11.66
N PHE A 140 -17.01 11.67 -12.49
CA PHE A 140 -16.86 10.23 -12.68
C PHE A 140 -16.13 9.63 -11.48
N ARG A 141 -16.75 8.65 -10.81
CA ARG A 141 -16.18 7.97 -9.65
C ARG A 141 -16.04 6.47 -9.93
N CYS A 142 -14.91 5.91 -9.52
CA CYS A 142 -14.74 4.47 -9.33
C CYS A 142 -14.79 4.20 -7.82
N VAL A 143 -15.81 3.50 -7.33
CA VAL A 143 -16.04 3.23 -5.91
C VAL A 143 -15.82 1.74 -5.65
N ALA A 144 -14.78 1.42 -4.88
CA ALA A 144 -14.53 0.05 -4.43
C ALA A 144 -15.64 -0.43 -3.49
N LEU A 145 -16.06 -1.68 -3.64
CA LEU A 145 -17.15 -2.27 -2.85
C LEU A 145 -16.72 -2.71 -1.44
N ASP A 146 -15.43 -2.94 -1.25
CA ASP A 146 -14.80 -3.27 0.03
C ASP A 146 -13.32 -2.85 0.03
N LEU A 147 -12.66 -2.96 1.18
CA LEU A 147 -11.29 -2.52 1.38
C LEU A 147 -10.30 -3.38 0.59
N ALA A 148 -10.54 -4.70 0.46
CA ALA A 148 -9.72 -5.58 -0.37
C ALA A 148 -9.76 -5.16 -1.85
N SER A 149 -10.94 -4.91 -2.41
CA SER A 149 -11.10 -4.40 -3.78
C SER A 149 -10.40 -3.06 -3.96
N TRP A 150 -10.46 -2.19 -2.94
CA TRP A 150 -9.75 -0.92 -2.95
C TRP A 150 -8.23 -1.12 -3.02
N PHE A 151 -7.66 -1.99 -2.18
CA PHE A 151 -6.23 -2.30 -2.22
C PHE A 151 -5.78 -2.82 -3.58
N TRP A 152 -6.50 -3.78 -4.16
CA TRP A 152 -6.16 -4.33 -5.47
C TRP A 152 -6.21 -3.26 -6.56
N LEU A 153 -7.26 -2.43 -6.60
CA LEU A 153 -7.36 -1.32 -7.55
C LEU A 153 -6.23 -0.31 -7.39
N GLN A 154 -5.86 0.03 -6.15
CA GLN A 154 -4.77 0.97 -5.87
C GLN A 154 -3.41 0.41 -6.28
N ILE A 155 -3.16 -0.89 -6.05
CA ILE A 155 -1.95 -1.56 -6.52
C ILE A 155 -1.88 -1.52 -8.05
N GLY A 156 -2.96 -1.89 -8.75
CA GLY A 156 -3.02 -1.85 -10.21
C GLY A 156 -2.78 -0.43 -10.77
N GLN A 157 -3.41 0.58 -10.16
CA GLN A 157 -3.24 1.97 -10.54
C GLN A 157 -1.80 2.46 -10.34
N ASN A 158 -1.15 2.07 -9.25
CA ASN A 158 0.26 2.40 -9.01
C ASN A 158 1.18 1.69 -10.01
N LEU A 159 0.93 0.42 -10.31
CA LEU A 159 1.73 -0.38 -11.25
C LEU A 159 1.62 0.11 -12.70
N ARG A 160 0.51 0.74 -13.09
CA ARG A 160 0.31 1.28 -14.45
C ARG A 160 1.42 2.24 -14.90
N ASN A 161 1.91 3.08 -13.98
CA ASN A 161 2.80 4.20 -14.32
C ASN A 161 4.12 4.20 -13.54
N ARG A 162 4.36 3.19 -12.70
CA ARG A 162 5.46 3.20 -11.73
C ARG A 162 6.15 1.85 -11.67
N GLN A 163 7.45 1.92 -11.42
CA GLN A 163 8.25 0.75 -11.13
C GLN A 163 8.22 0.46 -9.63
N VAL A 164 8.33 -0.80 -9.24
CA VAL A 164 8.55 -1.19 -7.84
C VAL A 164 10.05 -1.21 -7.57
N GLY A 165 10.46 -0.86 -6.35
CA GLY A 165 11.82 -1.00 -5.86
C GLY A 165 11.87 -1.67 -4.50
N ARG A 166 13.04 -2.22 -4.16
CA ARG A 166 13.36 -2.70 -2.82
C ARG A 166 14.27 -1.72 -2.12
N CYS A 167 13.94 -1.32 -0.91
CA CYS A 167 14.75 -0.40 -0.14
C CYS A 167 16.08 -1.07 0.23
N ARG A 168 17.20 -0.40 -0.04
CA ARG A 168 18.54 -0.94 0.25
C ARG A 168 18.86 -1.02 1.74
N GLU A 169 18.16 -0.23 2.57
CA GLU A 169 18.37 -0.19 4.02
C GLU A 169 17.48 -1.21 4.76
N CYS A 170 16.17 -1.14 4.56
CA CYS A 170 15.20 -1.95 5.31
C CYS A 170 14.62 -3.13 4.53
N GLY A 171 14.96 -3.28 3.24
CA GLY A 171 14.46 -4.37 2.40
C GLY A 171 12.98 -4.26 1.98
N SER A 172 12.23 -3.26 2.47
CA SER A 172 10.81 -3.06 2.16
C SER A 172 10.58 -2.67 0.69
N LEU A 173 9.44 -3.08 0.15
CA LEU A 173 8.98 -2.68 -1.19
C LEU A 173 8.44 -1.25 -1.17
N PHE A 174 8.59 -0.54 -2.28
CA PHE A 174 8.01 0.79 -2.47
C PHE A 174 7.84 1.11 -3.97
N PHE A 175 7.00 2.09 -4.30
CA PHE A 175 6.86 2.57 -5.68
C PHE A 175 7.90 3.66 -6.00
N LYS A 176 8.68 3.45 -7.06
CA LYS A 176 9.65 4.42 -7.56
C LYS A 176 8.91 5.62 -8.15
N GLY A 177 9.42 6.83 -7.89
CA GLY A 177 8.79 8.07 -8.30
C GLY A 177 7.59 8.47 -7.43
N GLY A 178 7.63 8.10 -6.14
CA GLY A 178 6.70 8.43 -5.05
C GLY A 178 5.96 9.80 -5.09
N GLY A 179 5.01 10.00 -4.18
CA GLY A 179 4.43 11.32 -3.88
C GLY A 179 5.47 12.44 -3.66
N LYS A 180 5.03 13.72 -3.60
CA LYS A 180 5.93 14.89 -3.54
C LYS A 180 7.01 14.80 -2.43
N GLY A 181 6.74 14.12 -1.31
CA GLY A 181 7.69 13.88 -0.21
C GLY A 181 8.70 12.75 -0.45
N THR A 182 8.28 11.63 -1.05
CA THR A 182 9.12 10.45 -1.29
C THR A 182 10.08 10.63 -2.47
N ARG A 183 9.83 11.59 -3.37
CA ARG A 183 10.80 12.02 -4.40
C ARG A 183 12.14 12.48 -3.82
N ARG A 184 12.16 13.07 -2.62
CA ARG A 184 13.41 13.53 -1.97
C ARG A 184 14.22 12.39 -1.34
N ALA A 185 13.54 11.30 -0.94
CA ALA A 185 14.18 10.07 -0.45
C ALA A 185 14.95 9.34 -1.55
N GLN A 186 14.44 9.44 -2.78
CA GLN A 186 15.01 8.77 -3.93
C GLN A 186 16.20 9.58 -4.47
N SER A 187 17.40 9.00 -4.38
CA SER A 187 18.56 9.49 -5.14
C SER A 187 18.17 9.75 -6.59
N ARG A 188 18.51 10.95 -7.13
CA ARG A 188 18.17 11.37 -8.49
C ARG A 188 18.57 10.35 -9.56
N LYS A 189 19.63 9.57 -9.31
CA LYS A 189 20.15 8.54 -10.23
C LYS A 189 19.71 7.12 -9.91
N THR A 190 19.53 6.74 -8.64
CA THR A 190 19.41 5.32 -8.27
C THR A 190 18.08 4.90 -7.65
N LYS A 191 17.28 5.84 -7.10
CA LYS A 191 15.96 5.55 -6.49
C LYS A 191 15.96 4.28 -5.60
N GLN A 192 16.87 4.19 -4.62
CA GLN A 192 17.15 2.97 -3.82
C GLN A 192 16.51 2.92 -2.42
N PHE A 193 15.83 3.98 -1.97
CA PHE A 193 15.33 4.09 -0.60
C PHE A 193 13.83 4.42 -0.57
N CYS A 194 13.09 3.78 0.34
CA CYS A 194 11.65 4.00 0.52
C CYS A 194 11.35 5.32 1.26
N THR A 195 12.21 5.75 2.18
CA THR A 195 12.03 6.96 2.99
C THR A 195 13.33 7.78 3.11
N PRO A 196 13.25 9.09 3.44
CA PRO A 196 14.43 9.88 3.74
C PRO A 196 15.21 9.31 4.93
N GLY A 197 14.52 8.76 5.93
CA GLY A 197 15.13 8.11 7.09
C GLY A 197 16.03 6.94 6.70
N CYS A 198 15.54 6.03 5.85
CA CYS A 198 16.33 4.91 5.34
C CYS A 198 17.59 5.38 4.59
N LYS A 199 17.49 6.47 3.82
CA LYS A 199 18.66 7.04 3.13
C LYS A 199 19.70 7.59 4.10
N VAL A 200 19.25 8.32 5.14
CA VAL A 200 20.15 8.89 6.16
C VAL A 200 20.84 7.78 6.94
N LEU A 201 20.08 6.78 7.41
CA LEU A 201 20.62 5.63 8.14
C LEU A 201 21.68 4.87 7.32
N TYR A 202 21.37 4.60 6.05
CA TYR A 202 22.30 3.93 5.15
C TYR A 202 23.60 4.72 4.94
N ASN A 203 23.49 6.03 4.69
CA ASN A 203 24.65 6.89 4.48
C ASN A 203 25.51 7.02 5.76
N ASN A 204 24.87 7.08 6.94
CA ASN A 204 25.57 7.11 8.21
C ASN A 204 26.33 5.81 8.44
N ARG A 205 25.71 4.66 8.14
CA ARG A 205 26.36 3.34 8.23
C ARG A 205 27.60 3.25 7.35
N ILE A 206 27.49 3.60 6.06
CA ILE A 206 28.65 3.64 5.15
C ILE A 206 29.76 4.56 5.68
N SER A 207 29.39 5.72 6.20
CA SER A 207 30.37 6.69 6.71
C SER A 207 31.14 6.12 7.92
N VAL A 208 30.44 5.42 8.82
CA VAL A 208 31.05 4.75 9.98
C VAL A 208 31.96 3.60 9.53
N ASP A 209 31.51 2.76 8.60
CA ASP A 209 32.28 1.62 8.12
C ASP A 209 33.56 2.06 7.40
N LYS A 210 33.48 3.13 6.60
CA LYS A 210 34.67 3.74 5.96
C LYS A 210 35.66 4.25 6.98
N LYS A 211 35.19 4.91 8.04
CA LYS A 211 36.06 5.42 9.11
C LYS A 211 36.79 4.27 9.82
N LYS A 212 36.06 3.22 10.20
CA LYS A 212 36.65 2.02 10.82
C LYS A 212 37.68 1.34 9.92
N HIS A 213 37.38 1.22 8.63
CA HIS A 213 38.31 0.60 7.68
C HIS A 213 39.60 1.44 7.54
N LEU A 214 39.49 2.77 7.47
CA LEU A 214 40.65 3.67 7.42
C LEU A 214 41.50 3.55 8.69
N ASP A 215 40.88 3.55 9.86
CA ASP A 215 41.56 3.40 11.17
C ASP A 215 42.28 2.04 11.27
N GLN A 216 41.68 0.95 10.76
CA GLN A 216 42.31 -0.38 10.71
C GLN A 216 43.51 -0.44 9.76
N THR A 217 43.42 0.17 8.57
CA THR A 217 44.58 0.26 7.66
C THR A 217 45.71 1.13 8.19
N HIS A 218 45.40 2.18 8.95
CA HIS A 218 46.43 3.00 9.60
C HIS A 218 47.14 2.25 10.73
N HIS A 219 46.45 1.38 11.48
CA HIS A 219 47.08 0.56 12.51
C HIS A 219 47.87 -0.65 11.96
N ALA A 220 47.55 -1.14 10.76
CA ALA A 220 48.29 -2.23 10.12
C ALA A 220 49.56 -1.77 9.38
N ALA A 221 49.74 -0.46 9.20
CA ALA A 221 50.86 0.15 8.48
C ALA A 221 51.93 0.78 9.39
N VAL A 222 51.81 0.58 10.72
CA VAL A 222 52.79 0.97 11.76
C VAL A 222 53.41 -0.30 12.32
#